data_AF-A0A7W1BZ42-F1
#
_entry.id   AF-A0A7W1BZ42-F1
#
_cell.length_a   1.000
_cell.length_b   1.000
_cell.length_c   1.000
_cell.angle_alpha   90.00
_cell.angle_beta   90.00
_cell.angle_gamma   90.00
#
_symmetry.space_group_name_H-M   'P 1'
#
loop_
_entity.id
_entity.type
_entity.pdbx_description
1 polymer ?
#
loop_
_entity_poly.entity_id
_entity_poly.type
_entity_poly.pdbx_seq_one_letter_code
_entity_poly.pdbx_strand_id
1 'polypeptide(L)'
;MRVELFGVRRQSEATALWLCPIGERCACHRTQMGRLPAEASGTISSMAEYLDVTKWARRDLFQFFINFDNPYFNICTRVDVSRLLELLRGRPDVSVTLAYHYFALRVANEIEPFRYRLREGKVLVHDVINGGTTVLLPNESFGFAYFDYHENFEKFITKAQQAVSEVQKGDGPFTPKEADNAIHFTTLPWVSFTSFAHARNWGREDSVPKIAFGKFVKEYDRILLPISVEVHHALMDGLQVGRFLSRLEEVLKEPETYLVPE
;
A
#
# COMPACT_ATOMS: atom_id res chain seq x y z
N MET A 1 11.89 26.19 -33.80
CA MET A 1 10.51 26.30 -33.28
C MET A 1 10.57 25.84 -31.83
N ARG A 2 10.56 26.79 -30.88
CA ARG A 2 10.83 26.60 -29.46
C ARG A 2 9.67 25.84 -28.79
N VAL A 3 10.00 24.79 -28.02
CA VAL A 3 9.07 24.17 -27.08
C VAL A 3 9.47 24.67 -25.69
N GLU A 4 8.60 25.46 -25.07
CA GLU A 4 8.78 25.96 -23.71
C GLU A 4 8.65 24.81 -22.70
N LEU A 5 9.72 24.60 -21.94
CA LEU A 5 9.75 23.75 -20.77
C LEU A 5 9.05 24.50 -19.62
N PHE A 6 7.94 23.95 -19.12
CA PHE A 6 7.29 24.46 -17.92
C PHE A 6 8.26 24.37 -16.74
N GLY A 7 8.64 25.55 -16.25
CA GLY A 7 9.61 25.74 -15.18
C GLY A 7 9.09 25.33 -13.81
N VAL A 8 10.01 24.81 -13.02
CA VAL A 8 9.97 24.71 -11.57
C VAL A 8 9.75 26.11 -10.99
N ARG A 9 8.54 26.39 -10.48
CA ARG A 9 8.33 27.54 -9.59
C ARG A 9 8.54 27.10 -8.15
N ARG A 10 9.56 27.70 -7.53
CA ARG A 10 9.69 27.80 -6.07
C ARG A 10 8.46 28.52 -5.52
N GLN A 11 7.85 27.99 -4.46
CA GLN A 11 6.94 28.77 -3.62
C GLN A 11 7.63 29.06 -2.29
N SER A 12 8.03 30.33 -2.17
CA SER A 12 8.25 31.04 -0.92
C SER A 12 6.90 31.49 -0.35
N GLU A 13 6.77 31.42 0.97
CA GLU A 13 6.01 32.28 1.88
C GLU A 13 4.68 32.89 1.39
N ALA A 14 3.59 32.48 2.03
CA ALA A 14 2.42 33.34 2.22
C ALA A 14 1.65 32.95 3.50
N THR A 15 1.98 33.68 4.55
CA THR A 15 1.26 33.83 5.82
C THR A 15 -0.08 34.55 5.57
N ALA A 16 -1.19 33.99 6.05
CA ALA A 16 -2.46 34.71 6.33
C ALA A 16 -3.37 33.79 7.16
N LEU A 17 -3.34 33.84 8.50
CA LEU A 17 -4.14 34.75 9.34
C LEU A 17 -5.57 34.95 8.82
N TRP A 18 -6.51 34.18 9.38
CA TRP A 18 -7.91 34.59 9.53
C TRP A 18 -8.30 34.43 10.99
N LEU A 19 -8.42 35.59 11.65
CA LEU A 19 -9.06 35.80 12.94
C LEU A 19 -10.58 35.75 12.75
N CYS A 20 -11.27 35.01 13.61
CA CYS A 20 -12.71 35.17 13.85
C CYS A 20 -12.89 35.57 15.32
N PRO A 21 -13.42 36.77 15.65
CA PRO A 21 -13.74 37.15 17.01
C PRO A 21 -15.19 36.81 17.34
N ILE A 22 -15.46 36.54 18.62
CA ILE A 22 -16.62 37.00 19.44
C ILE A 22 -16.86 36.00 20.58
N GLY A 23 -16.71 36.49 21.82
CA GLY A 23 -17.23 35.85 23.04
C GLY A 23 -18.76 35.87 23.06
N GLU A 24 -19.45 35.06 23.83
CA GLU A 24 -19.65 35.30 25.25
C GLU A 24 -20.30 34.07 25.92
N ARG A 25 -20.23 34.10 27.25
CA ARG A 25 -20.59 33.06 28.19
C ARG A 25 -22.10 32.90 28.31
N CYS A 26 -22.57 31.67 28.50
CA CYS A 26 -23.79 31.42 29.28
C CYS A 26 -23.60 30.15 30.12
N ALA A 27 -23.80 30.29 31.43
CA ALA A 27 -23.69 29.22 32.42
C ALA A 27 -25.06 28.64 32.77
N CYS A 28 -25.02 27.38 33.23
CA CYS A 28 -25.97 26.70 34.12
C CYS A 28 -27.24 26.08 33.48
N HIS A 29 -27.24 24.76 33.34
CA HIS A 29 -28.05 23.92 34.23
C HIS A 29 -27.59 22.46 34.22
N ARG A 30 -27.42 21.91 35.44
CA ARG A 30 -27.23 20.47 35.71
C ARG A 30 -28.56 19.77 35.48
N THR A 31 -28.55 18.72 34.67
CA THR A 31 -29.56 17.68 34.76
C THR A 31 -28.84 16.34 34.60
N GLN A 32 -28.91 15.53 35.66
CA GLN A 32 -28.46 14.14 35.65
C GLN A 32 -29.32 13.37 34.65
N MET A 33 -28.73 12.90 33.55
CA MET A 33 -29.29 11.80 32.76
C MET A 33 -28.47 10.53 33.03
N GLY A 34 -29.21 9.46 33.30
CA GLY A 34 -28.70 8.17 33.71
C GLY A 34 -27.74 7.55 32.70
N ARG A 35 -26.81 6.76 33.24
CA ARG A 35 -25.91 5.88 32.48
C ARG A 35 -26.75 4.89 31.68
N LEU A 36 -26.79 5.06 30.37
CA LEU A 36 -27.07 3.97 29.44
C LEU A 36 -25.83 3.05 29.41
N PRO A 37 -26.01 1.72 29.36
CA PRO A 37 -24.89 0.79 29.32
C PRO A 37 -24.13 0.98 28.00
N ALA A 38 -22.80 0.96 28.13
CA ALA A 38 -21.89 1.00 26.99
C ALA A 38 -22.20 -0.16 26.04
N GLU A 39 -22.68 0.18 24.84
CA GLU A 39 -22.69 -0.77 23.73
C GLU A 39 -21.24 -1.17 23.47
N ALA A 40 -21.00 -2.48 23.55
CA ALA A 40 -19.72 -3.07 23.25
C ALA A 40 -19.35 -2.73 21.80
N SER A 41 -18.43 -1.80 21.63
CA SER A 41 -17.66 -1.64 20.40
C SER A 41 -16.94 -2.97 20.16
N GLY A 42 -17.55 -3.82 19.36
CA GLY A 42 -16.96 -5.05 18.85
C GLY A 42 -15.75 -4.67 18.02
N THR A 43 -14.59 -4.61 18.66
CA THR A 43 -13.32 -4.75 17.98
C THR A 43 -13.34 -6.14 17.37
N ILE A 44 -13.48 -6.21 16.04
CA ILE A 44 -13.26 -7.46 15.31
C ILE A 44 -11.80 -7.82 15.56
N SER A 45 -11.57 -8.71 16.51
CA SER A 45 -10.28 -9.35 16.72
C SER A 45 -9.99 -10.13 15.44
N SER A 46 -9.06 -9.64 14.61
CA SER A 46 -8.54 -10.40 13.48
C SER A 46 -7.86 -11.65 14.04
N MET A 47 -8.51 -12.79 13.94
CA MET A 47 -7.97 -14.04 14.47
C MET A 47 -7.10 -14.63 13.36
N ALA A 48 -5.85 -14.20 13.29
CA ALA A 48 -4.91 -14.77 12.35
C ALA A 48 -4.73 -16.27 12.65
N GLU A 49 -5.00 -17.11 11.65
CA GLU A 49 -5.00 -18.57 11.78
C GLU A 49 -3.70 -19.17 11.27
N TYR A 50 -3.20 -20.20 11.94
CA TYR A 50 -2.05 -20.95 11.43
C TYR A 50 -2.49 -22.02 10.44
N LEU A 51 -1.84 -22.03 9.27
CA LEU A 51 -2.04 -23.04 8.25
C LEU A 51 -1.54 -24.41 8.73
N ASP A 52 -2.35 -25.45 8.56
CA ASP A 52 -1.92 -26.84 8.77
C ASP A 52 -1.01 -27.29 7.61
N VAL A 53 0.30 -27.03 7.78
CA VAL A 53 1.34 -27.40 6.80
C VAL A 53 1.34 -28.90 6.48
N THR A 54 0.89 -29.77 7.40
CA THR A 54 0.89 -31.22 7.17
C THR A 54 -0.12 -31.67 6.11
N LYS A 55 -1.21 -30.91 5.97
CA LYS A 55 -2.28 -31.13 4.98
C LYS A 55 -2.16 -30.22 3.77
N TRP A 56 -1.18 -29.32 3.75
CA TRP A 56 -1.02 -28.37 2.67
C TRP A 56 -0.47 -29.05 1.42
N ALA A 57 -1.13 -28.85 0.27
CA ALA A 57 -0.70 -29.42 -1.01
C ALA A 57 0.74 -29.02 -1.41
N ARG A 58 1.27 -27.92 -0.85
CA ARG A 58 2.62 -27.40 -1.12
C ARG A 58 3.60 -27.67 0.02
N ARG A 59 3.28 -28.57 0.96
CA ARG A 59 4.14 -28.94 2.10
C ARG A 59 5.59 -29.21 1.68
N ASP A 60 5.78 -30.04 0.65
CA ASP A 60 7.13 -30.48 0.25
C ASP A 60 7.94 -29.32 -0.36
N LEU A 61 7.27 -28.42 -1.12
CA LEU A 61 7.90 -27.20 -1.64
C LEU A 61 8.28 -26.24 -0.51
N PHE A 62 7.39 -26.06 0.48
CA PHE A 62 7.67 -25.26 1.66
C PHE A 62 8.91 -25.77 2.40
N GLN A 63 8.95 -27.07 2.71
CA GLN A 63 10.08 -27.70 3.41
C GLN A 63 11.38 -27.61 2.62
N PHE A 64 11.31 -27.66 1.29
CA PHE A 64 12.47 -27.52 0.43
C PHE A 64 13.04 -26.09 0.45
N PHE A 65 12.21 -25.07 0.24
CA PHE A 65 12.67 -23.69 0.07
C PHE A 65 12.89 -22.93 1.39
N ILE A 66 12.27 -23.34 2.50
CA ILE A 66 12.29 -22.55 3.75
C ILE A 66 13.71 -22.39 4.34
N ASN A 67 14.62 -23.32 4.04
CA ASN A 67 15.99 -23.32 4.56
C ASN A 67 17.03 -22.77 3.58
N PHE A 68 16.60 -22.15 2.47
CA PHE A 68 17.55 -21.55 1.52
C PHE A 68 18.14 -20.27 2.12
N ASP A 69 19.42 -20.00 1.82
CA ASP A 69 20.08 -18.75 2.24
C ASP A 69 19.39 -17.52 1.61
N ASN A 70 18.89 -17.68 0.38
CA ASN A 70 18.10 -16.68 -0.32
C ASN A 70 16.81 -17.31 -0.90
N PRO A 71 15.72 -17.34 -0.11
CA PRO A 71 14.43 -17.88 -0.55
C PRO A 71 13.55 -16.83 -1.24
N TYR A 72 14.07 -15.65 -1.58
CA TYR A 72 13.29 -14.60 -2.22
C TYR A 72 13.51 -14.59 -3.73
N PHE A 73 12.44 -14.33 -4.47
CA PHE A 73 12.53 -14.05 -5.90
C PHE A 73 11.59 -12.91 -6.26
N ASN A 74 11.89 -12.23 -7.36
CA ASN A 74 11.03 -11.21 -7.92
C ASN A 74 10.75 -11.45 -9.39
N ILE A 75 9.59 -10.97 -9.83
CA ILE A 75 9.19 -10.94 -11.23
C ILE A 75 8.93 -9.48 -11.59
N CYS A 76 9.67 -8.98 -12.57
CA CYS A 76 9.49 -7.65 -13.14
C CYS A 76 8.69 -7.74 -14.45
N THR A 77 7.65 -6.92 -14.57
CA THR A 77 6.87 -6.77 -15.80
C THR A 77 6.35 -5.34 -15.91
N ARG A 78 5.48 -5.08 -16.89
CA ARG A 78 4.73 -3.84 -17.05
C ARG A 78 3.25 -4.15 -17.06
N VAL A 79 2.47 -3.32 -16.36
CA VAL A 79 1.00 -3.38 -16.41
C VAL A 79 0.46 -2.13 -17.10
N ASP A 80 -0.63 -2.27 -17.85
CA ASP A 80 -1.30 -1.14 -18.49
C ASP A 80 -2.15 -0.38 -17.47
N VAL A 81 -1.87 0.92 -17.29
CA VAL A 81 -2.60 1.81 -16.37
C VAL A 81 -3.32 2.93 -17.11
N SER A 82 -3.45 2.84 -18.43
CA SER A 82 -4.00 3.90 -19.28
C SER A 82 -5.39 4.34 -18.82
N ARG A 83 -6.29 3.37 -18.60
CA ARG A 83 -7.66 3.63 -18.18
C ARG A 83 -7.74 4.26 -16.79
N LEU A 84 -6.96 3.75 -15.84
CA LEU A 84 -6.87 4.33 -14.50
C LEU A 84 -6.42 5.80 -14.57
N LEU A 85 -5.35 6.08 -15.32
CA LEU A 85 -4.84 7.45 -15.46
C LEU A 85 -5.83 8.37 -16.17
N GLU A 86 -6.59 7.87 -17.15
CA GLU A 86 -7.65 8.63 -17.80
C GLU A 86 -8.73 9.06 -16.80
N LEU A 87 -9.24 8.12 -15.98
CA LEU A 87 -10.25 8.41 -14.96
C LEU A 87 -9.74 9.42 -13.92
N LEU A 88 -8.48 9.28 -13.50
CA LEU A 88 -7.89 10.16 -12.49
C LEU A 88 -7.58 11.58 -13.00
N ARG A 89 -7.60 11.86 -14.32
CA ARG A 89 -7.44 13.23 -14.84
C ARG A 89 -8.53 14.18 -14.32
N GLY A 90 -9.74 13.66 -14.06
CA GLY A 90 -10.84 14.42 -13.49
C GLY A 90 -10.81 14.53 -11.96
N ARG A 91 -9.81 13.94 -11.30
CA ARG A 91 -9.73 13.79 -9.83
C ARG A 91 -8.38 14.28 -9.29
N PRO A 92 -8.11 15.60 -9.33
CA PRO A 92 -6.81 16.16 -8.95
C PRO A 92 -6.47 16.00 -7.46
N ASP A 93 -7.47 15.68 -6.63
CA ASP A 93 -7.38 15.39 -5.20
C ASP A 93 -6.86 13.98 -4.89
N VAL A 94 -6.82 13.09 -5.90
CA VAL A 94 -6.41 11.70 -5.75
C VAL A 94 -4.95 11.52 -6.20
N SER A 95 -4.13 11.00 -5.30
CA SER A 95 -2.77 10.57 -5.59
C SER A 95 -2.78 9.36 -6.52
N VAL A 96 -2.25 9.53 -7.74
CA VAL A 96 -2.05 8.45 -8.72
C VAL A 96 -1.27 7.28 -8.11
N THR A 97 -0.25 7.57 -7.30
CA THR A 97 0.56 6.54 -6.62
C THR A 97 -0.28 5.68 -5.69
N LEU A 98 -1.07 6.32 -4.84
CA LEU A 98 -1.92 5.59 -3.90
C LEU A 98 -3.08 4.88 -4.62
N ALA A 99 -3.52 5.38 -5.76
CA ALA A 99 -4.54 4.70 -6.56
C ALA A 99 -4.05 3.35 -7.09
N TYR A 100 -2.85 3.24 -7.69
CA TYR A 100 -2.37 1.92 -8.10
C TYR A 100 -1.87 1.06 -6.92
N HIS A 101 -1.47 1.65 -5.78
CA HIS A 101 -1.25 0.89 -4.54
C HIS A 101 -2.55 0.26 -4.03
N TYR A 102 -3.68 0.99 -4.10
CA TYR A 102 -4.99 0.45 -3.76
C TYR A 102 -5.31 -0.80 -4.57
N PHE A 103 -5.20 -0.73 -5.91
CA PHE A 103 -5.51 -1.87 -6.77
C PHE A 103 -4.59 -3.06 -6.47
N ALA A 104 -3.29 -2.82 -6.30
CA ALA A 104 -2.35 -3.88 -5.91
C ALA A 104 -2.71 -4.48 -4.55
N LEU A 105 -3.05 -3.67 -3.55
CA LEU A 105 -3.39 -4.14 -2.21
C LEU A 105 -4.73 -4.89 -2.19
N ARG A 106 -5.72 -4.43 -2.96
CA ARG A 106 -7.00 -5.12 -3.16
C ARG A 106 -6.79 -6.51 -3.73
N VAL A 107 -6.07 -6.62 -4.85
CA VAL A 107 -5.78 -7.90 -5.51
C VAL A 107 -4.96 -8.82 -4.59
N ALA A 108 -4.02 -8.27 -3.82
CA ALA A 108 -3.27 -9.06 -2.86
C ALA A 108 -4.17 -9.62 -1.74
N ASN A 109 -5.18 -8.88 -1.28
CA ASN A 109 -6.17 -9.37 -0.32
C ASN A 109 -7.08 -10.46 -0.91
N GLU A 110 -7.32 -10.46 -2.23
CA GLU A 110 -8.09 -11.52 -2.92
C GLU A 110 -7.31 -12.84 -3.05
N ILE A 111 -5.97 -12.80 -2.95
CA ILE A 111 -5.10 -13.97 -3.20
C ILE A 111 -4.45 -14.41 -1.89
N GLU A 112 -5.01 -15.45 -1.28
CA GLU A 112 -4.62 -15.93 0.06
C GLU A 112 -3.10 -16.05 0.30
N PRO A 113 -2.27 -16.58 -0.63
CA PRO A 113 -0.83 -16.64 -0.43
C PRO A 113 -0.14 -15.30 -0.13
N PHE A 114 -0.65 -14.17 -0.61
CA PHE A 114 -0.12 -12.84 -0.27
C PHE A 114 -0.38 -12.46 1.20
N ARG A 115 -1.29 -13.16 1.88
CA ARG A 115 -1.61 -13.00 3.30
C ARG A 115 -0.83 -13.95 4.22
N TYR A 116 0.01 -14.84 3.66
CA TYR A 116 0.84 -15.74 4.46
C TYR A 116 2.03 -15.03 5.09
N ARG A 117 2.34 -15.36 6.35
CA ARG A 117 3.55 -14.93 7.05
C ARG A 117 4.22 -16.08 7.76
N LEU A 118 5.55 -16.09 7.75
CA LEU A 118 6.36 -16.94 8.61
C LEU A 118 6.37 -16.35 10.02
N ARG A 119 6.03 -17.18 11.00
CA ARG A 119 6.17 -16.90 12.43
C ARG A 119 6.66 -18.14 13.15
N GLU A 120 7.87 -18.09 13.68
CA GLU A 120 8.51 -19.16 14.45
C GLU A 120 8.48 -20.50 13.69
N GLY A 121 8.81 -20.47 12.39
CA GLY A 121 8.79 -21.65 11.52
C GLY A 121 7.39 -22.17 11.15
N LYS A 122 6.31 -21.46 11.49
CA LYS A 122 4.93 -21.76 11.09
C LYS A 122 4.43 -20.75 10.06
N VAL A 123 3.39 -21.14 9.32
CA VAL A 123 2.73 -20.25 8.36
C VAL A 123 1.45 -19.71 8.98
N LEU A 124 1.44 -18.41 9.30
CA LEU A 124 0.27 -17.64 9.68
C LEU A 124 -0.46 -17.15 8.42
N VAL A 125 -1.79 -17.11 8.45
CA VAL A 125 -2.64 -16.49 7.43
C VAL A 125 -3.35 -15.29 8.04
N HIS A 126 -3.08 -14.09 7.53
CA HIS A 126 -3.85 -12.92 7.93
C HIS A 126 -5.22 -12.89 7.24
N ASP A 127 -6.24 -12.43 7.96
CA ASP A 127 -7.56 -12.17 7.38
C ASP A 127 -7.48 -11.05 6.34
N VAL A 128 -6.78 -9.97 6.69
CA VAL A 128 -6.59 -8.77 5.89
C VAL A 128 -5.13 -8.33 5.98
N ILE A 129 -4.58 -7.92 4.84
CA ILE A 129 -3.28 -7.27 4.76
C ILE A 129 -3.45 -5.78 4.44
N ASN A 130 -2.69 -4.96 5.16
CA ASN A 130 -2.63 -3.50 5.05
C ASN A 130 -1.51 -3.07 4.08
N GLY A 131 -1.34 -1.77 3.88
CA GLY A 131 -0.27 -1.23 3.04
C GLY A 131 0.72 -0.39 3.83
N GLY A 132 1.98 -0.42 3.41
CA GLY A 132 2.97 0.58 3.78
C GLY A 132 3.76 1.02 2.56
N THR A 133 4.14 2.29 2.47
CA THR A 133 4.95 2.80 1.35
C THR A 133 6.08 3.70 1.83
N THR A 134 7.18 3.71 1.06
CA THR A 134 8.22 4.74 1.19
C THR A 134 7.68 6.11 0.79
N VAL A 135 8.07 7.15 1.53
CA VAL A 135 7.71 8.55 1.31
C VAL A 135 9.00 9.38 1.27
N LEU A 136 9.28 10.04 0.13
CA LEU A 136 10.44 10.92 -0.01
C LEU A 136 10.25 12.18 0.86
N LEU A 137 11.29 12.54 1.60
CA LEU A 137 11.32 13.74 2.45
C LEU A 137 12.09 14.88 1.76
N PRO A 138 11.90 16.14 2.17
CA PRO A 138 12.57 17.30 1.56
C PRO A 138 14.10 17.26 1.63
N ASN A 139 14.67 16.50 2.57
CA ASN A 139 16.11 16.33 2.74
C ASN A 139 16.71 15.17 1.91
N GLU A 140 15.96 14.67 0.90
CA GLU A 140 16.36 13.56 0.02
C GLU A 140 16.50 12.19 0.72
N SER A 141 16.12 12.09 2.00
CA SER A 141 15.89 10.81 2.67
C SER A 141 14.44 10.33 2.46
N PHE A 142 14.05 9.23 3.11
CA PHE A 142 12.67 8.73 3.06
C PHE A 142 12.19 8.23 4.41
N GLY A 143 10.88 8.34 4.63
CA GLY A 143 10.15 7.70 5.73
C GLY A 143 9.22 6.59 5.24
N PHE A 144 8.50 5.98 6.18
CA PHE A 144 7.47 4.98 5.88
C PHE A 144 6.10 5.46 6.34
N ALA A 145 5.14 5.49 5.43
CA ALA A 145 3.73 5.65 5.76
C ALA A 145 3.06 4.26 5.78
N TYR A 146 2.20 4.02 6.76
CA TYR A 146 1.42 2.80 6.88
C TYR A 146 -0.06 3.15 6.95
N PHE A 147 -0.91 2.38 6.28
CA PHE A 147 -2.33 2.63 6.16
C PHE A 147 -3.12 1.33 6.09
N ASP A 148 -4.29 1.33 6.71
CA ASP A 148 -5.18 0.17 6.74
C ASP A 148 -5.82 -0.05 5.37
N TYR A 149 -6.06 -1.31 5.03
CA TYR A 149 -6.83 -1.65 3.85
C TYR A 149 -8.31 -1.31 4.07
N HIS A 150 -8.91 -0.68 3.06
CA HIS A 150 -10.34 -0.45 2.96
C HIS A 150 -10.79 -0.87 1.58
N GLU A 151 -11.86 -1.66 1.52
CA GLU A 151 -12.42 -2.10 0.23
C GLU A 151 -13.04 -0.93 -0.54
N ASN A 152 -13.58 0.07 0.16
CA ASN A 152 -14.05 1.31 -0.45
C ASN A 152 -12.86 2.19 -0.85
N PHE A 153 -12.79 2.57 -2.13
CA PHE A 153 -11.70 3.36 -2.69
C PHE A 153 -11.56 4.73 -2.03
N GLU A 154 -12.64 5.47 -1.85
CA GLU A 154 -12.62 6.83 -1.28
C GLU A 154 -12.08 6.82 0.15
N LYS A 155 -12.55 5.85 0.94
CA LYS A 155 -12.10 5.65 2.31
C LYS A 155 -10.62 5.28 2.36
N PHE A 156 -10.17 4.39 1.47
CA PHE A 156 -8.76 4.04 1.34
C PHE A 156 -7.91 5.27 1.00
N ILE A 157 -8.25 6.00 -0.07
CA ILE A 157 -7.49 7.15 -0.54
C ILE A 157 -7.39 8.23 0.52
N THR A 158 -8.51 8.55 1.18
CA THR A 158 -8.54 9.55 2.26
C THR A 158 -7.56 9.19 3.38
N LYS A 159 -7.60 7.93 3.85
CA LYS A 159 -6.75 7.47 4.97
C LYS A 159 -5.29 7.33 4.57
N ALA A 160 -5.01 6.78 3.38
CA ALA A 160 -3.65 6.61 2.88
C ALA A 160 -2.98 7.96 2.59
N GLN A 161 -3.69 8.93 2.00
CA GLN A 161 -3.17 10.28 1.78
C GLN A 161 -2.88 11.00 3.10
N GLN A 162 -3.75 10.84 4.10
CA GLN A 162 -3.50 11.37 5.44
C GLN A 162 -2.20 10.79 6.01
N ALA A 163 -2.02 9.47 5.97
CA ALA A 163 -0.81 8.82 6.48
C ALA A 163 0.46 9.28 5.75
N VAL A 164 0.42 9.44 4.43
CA VAL A 164 1.55 9.95 3.64
C VAL A 164 1.85 11.41 3.98
N SER A 165 0.81 12.26 4.07
CA SER A 165 0.97 13.69 4.40
C SER A 165 1.60 13.91 5.77
N GLU A 166 1.22 13.11 6.77
CA GLU A 166 1.84 13.15 8.10
C GLU A 166 3.35 12.86 8.04
N VAL A 167 3.77 11.84 7.28
CA VAL A 167 5.20 11.52 7.11
C VAL A 167 5.94 12.61 6.32
N GLN A 168 5.29 13.22 5.32
CA GLN A 168 5.88 14.29 4.50
C GLN A 168 6.23 15.57 5.28
N LYS A 169 5.64 15.78 6.47
CA LYS A 169 6.02 16.89 7.36
C LYS A 169 7.49 16.82 7.77
N GLY A 170 8.09 15.62 7.78
CA GLY A 170 9.54 15.42 7.85
C GLY A 170 10.18 15.74 9.21
N ASP A 171 9.37 15.92 10.26
CA ASP A 171 9.78 16.22 11.63
C ASP A 171 9.79 14.99 12.56
N GLY A 172 9.23 13.87 12.10
CA GLY A 172 9.16 12.62 12.85
C GLY A 172 10.41 11.73 12.72
N PRO A 173 10.69 10.87 13.72
CA PRO A 173 11.78 9.91 13.65
C PRO A 173 11.53 8.82 12.60
N PHE A 174 12.61 8.30 12.00
CA PHE A 174 12.54 7.13 11.14
C PHE A 174 12.11 5.91 11.97
N THR A 175 10.87 5.47 11.76
CA THR A 175 10.19 4.46 12.61
C THR A 175 9.58 3.37 11.74
N PRO A 176 10.39 2.36 11.34
CA PRO A 176 9.86 1.15 10.74
C PRO A 176 8.89 0.48 11.72
N LYS A 177 7.68 0.13 11.26
CA LYS A 177 6.78 -0.70 12.05
C LYS A 177 7.13 -2.16 11.80
N GLU A 178 7.26 -2.94 12.86
CA GLU A 178 7.37 -4.40 12.77
C GLU A 178 5.98 -5.03 12.59
N ALA A 179 5.19 -4.50 11.66
CA ALA A 179 3.87 -5.01 11.30
C ALA A 179 4.02 -5.92 10.08
N ASP A 180 3.93 -7.24 10.29
CA ASP A 180 3.96 -8.22 9.21
C ASP A 180 2.62 -8.33 8.49
N ASN A 181 1.51 -7.84 9.04
CA ASN A 181 0.20 -7.79 8.37
C ASN A 181 0.09 -6.71 7.28
N ALA A 182 1.19 -6.27 6.68
CA ALA A 182 1.21 -5.30 5.58
C ALA A 182 1.92 -5.86 4.35
N ILE A 183 1.68 -5.26 3.19
CA ILE A 183 2.58 -5.29 2.03
C ILE A 183 3.41 -4.01 2.03
N HIS A 184 4.70 -4.15 1.71
CA HIS A 184 5.58 -3.00 1.55
C HIS A 184 5.66 -2.57 0.08
N PHE A 185 5.20 -1.38 -0.19
CA PHE A 185 5.29 -0.70 -1.47
C PHE A 185 6.50 0.22 -1.51
N THR A 186 7.07 0.37 -2.71
CA THR A 186 7.97 1.47 -3.03
C THR A 186 7.69 1.97 -4.43
N THR A 187 7.95 3.25 -4.66
CA THR A 187 7.72 3.88 -5.96
C THR A 187 8.96 4.68 -6.34
N LEU A 188 9.52 4.36 -7.50
CA LEU A 188 10.68 5.03 -8.10
C LEU A 188 10.20 5.83 -9.32
N PRO A 189 9.62 7.03 -9.12
CA PRO A 189 9.01 7.80 -10.21
C PRO A 189 10.03 8.32 -11.24
N TRP A 190 11.33 8.19 -10.94
CA TRP A 190 12.42 8.66 -11.80
C TRP A 190 12.93 7.59 -12.76
N VAL A 191 12.75 6.30 -12.43
CA VAL A 191 13.39 5.18 -13.14
C VAL A 191 12.34 4.24 -13.70
N SER A 192 12.35 4.06 -15.02
CA SER A 192 11.56 3.02 -15.66
C SER A 192 12.37 1.72 -15.68
N PHE A 193 12.33 0.99 -14.56
CA PHE A 193 13.17 -0.19 -14.39
C PHE A 193 12.68 -1.37 -15.24
N THR A 194 13.61 -2.25 -15.57
CA THR A 194 13.34 -3.59 -16.14
C THR A 194 13.73 -4.71 -15.18
N SER A 195 14.46 -4.39 -14.12
CA SER A 195 14.84 -5.27 -13.02
C SER A 195 14.92 -4.45 -11.74
N PHE A 196 14.54 -5.04 -10.62
CA PHE A 196 14.58 -4.43 -9.30
C PHE A 196 14.82 -5.51 -8.25
N ALA A 197 15.52 -5.21 -7.16
CA ALA A 197 15.64 -6.08 -6.00
C ALA A 197 15.56 -5.24 -4.72
N HIS A 198 14.80 -5.70 -3.73
CA HIS A 198 14.69 -4.98 -2.47
C HIS A 198 15.92 -5.21 -1.59
N ALA A 199 16.26 -4.21 -0.77
CA ALA A 199 17.14 -4.44 0.36
C ALA A 199 16.48 -5.40 1.36
N ARG A 200 17.26 -6.40 1.81
CA ARG A 200 16.85 -7.42 2.79
C ARG A 200 17.83 -7.44 3.96
N ASN A 201 17.30 -7.72 5.14
CA ASN A 201 18.12 -8.02 6.31
C ASN A 201 18.16 -9.55 6.47
N TRP A 202 19.30 -10.15 6.15
CA TRP A 202 19.49 -11.59 6.21
C TRP A 202 19.46 -12.09 7.66
N GLY A 203 18.88 -13.28 7.90
CA GLY A 203 18.80 -13.88 9.23
C GLY A 203 17.61 -13.42 10.10
N ARG A 204 16.72 -12.56 9.57
CA ARG A 204 15.38 -12.35 10.13
C ARG A 204 14.35 -13.13 9.33
N GLU A 205 13.34 -13.62 10.04
CA GLU A 205 12.15 -14.23 9.43
C GLU A 205 11.29 -13.12 8.80
N ASP A 206 11.65 -12.69 7.59
CA ASP A 206 10.91 -11.71 6.78
C ASP A 206 10.21 -12.46 5.65
N SER A 207 8.89 -12.44 5.63
CA SER A 207 8.09 -13.08 4.59
C SER A 207 7.11 -12.12 3.93
N VAL A 208 7.24 -10.83 4.25
CA VAL A 208 6.34 -9.79 3.77
C VAL A 208 6.57 -9.60 2.27
N PRO A 209 5.52 -9.76 1.43
CA PRO A 209 5.61 -9.40 0.02
C PRO A 209 6.00 -7.94 -0.15
N LYS A 210 6.89 -7.66 -1.10
CA LYS A 210 7.31 -6.31 -1.44
C LYS A 210 7.03 -6.03 -2.90
N ILE A 211 6.40 -4.89 -3.18
CA ILE A 211 6.03 -4.51 -4.55
C ILE A 211 6.65 -3.14 -4.87
N ALA A 212 7.43 -3.08 -5.93
CA ALA A 212 8.03 -1.84 -6.43
C ALA A 212 7.33 -1.38 -7.71
N PHE A 213 7.14 -0.07 -7.84
CA PHE A 213 6.58 0.57 -9.04
C PHE A 213 7.57 1.57 -9.63
N GLY A 214 7.65 1.63 -10.96
CA GLY A 214 8.61 2.47 -11.67
C GLY A 214 7.99 3.72 -12.28
N LYS A 215 8.80 4.43 -13.07
CA LYS A 215 8.36 5.53 -13.92
C LYS A 215 7.53 5.01 -15.09
N PHE A 216 6.39 5.66 -15.33
CA PHE A 216 5.53 5.38 -16.48
C PHE A 216 6.28 5.44 -17.82
N VAL A 217 5.88 4.57 -18.74
CA VAL A 217 6.35 4.55 -20.12
C VAL A 217 5.14 4.69 -21.03
N LYS A 218 5.19 5.65 -21.95
CA LYS A 218 4.20 5.75 -23.01
C LYS A 218 4.63 4.86 -24.18
N GLU A 219 3.81 3.87 -24.52
CA GLU A 219 4.00 2.99 -25.68
C GLU A 219 2.72 3.07 -26.54
N TYR A 220 2.80 3.80 -27.66
CA TYR A 220 1.66 4.12 -28.54
C TYR A 220 0.54 4.86 -27.78
N ASP A 221 -0.65 4.27 -27.73
CA ASP A 221 -1.84 4.71 -27.02
C ASP A 221 -1.88 4.25 -25.55
N ARG A 222 -0.92 3.41 -25.13
CA ARG A 222 -0.85 2.86 -23.78
C ARG A 222 0.13 3.61 -22.89
N ILE A 223 -0.19 3.68 -21.61
CA ILE A 223 0.70 4.10 -20.53
C ILE A 223 0.96 2.87 -19.67
N LEU A 224 2.19 2.40 -19.71
CA LEU A 224 2.65 1.21 -19.01
C LEU A 224 3.36 1.60 -17.71
N LEU A 225 3.10 0.86 -16.64
CA LEU A 225 3.72 1.00 -15.34
C LEU A 225 4.64 -0.21 -15.07
N PRO A 226 5.97 -0.01 -14.98
CA PRO A 226 6.87 -1.05 -14.49
C PRO A 226 6.50 -1.45 -13.07
N ILE A 227 6.42 -2.76 -12.83
CA ILE A 227 6.10 -3.35 -11.54
C ILE A 227 7.06 -4.51 -11.26
N SER A 228 7.53 -4.63 -10.02
CA SER A 228 8.27 -5.78 -9.51
C SER A 228 7.54 -6.36 -8.31
N VAL A 229 7.20 -7.64 -8.36
CA VAL A 229 6.57 -8.36 -7.24
C VAL A 229 7.59 -9.32 -6.65
N GLU A 230 8.02 -9.07 -5.42
CA GLU A 230 9.00 -9.89 -4.69
C GLU A 230 8.34 -10.62 -3.53
N VAL A 231 8.56 -11.94 -3.46
CA VAL A 231 7.88 -12.84 -2.53
C VAL A 231 8.83 -13.92 -2.01
N HIS A 232 8.42 -14.61 -0.94
CA HIS A 232 9.17 -15.72 -0.35
C HIS A 232 8.75 -17.05 -0.97
N HIS A 233 9.70 -17.78 -1.57
CA HIS A 233 9.42 -18.95 -2.41
C HIS A 233 8.80 -20.13 -1.64
N ALA A 234 9.17 -20.30 -0.36
CA ALA A 234 8.53 -21.29 0.51
C ALA A 234 7.02 -21.06 0.67
N LEU A 235 6.53 -19.82 0.54
CA LEU A 235 5.12 -19.48 0.72
C LEU A 235 4.35 -19.43 -0.59
N MET A 236 5.00 -19.08 -1.71
CA MET A 236 4.35 -18.95 -3.02
C MET A 236 5.35 -19.05 -4.18
N ASP A 237 4.86 -19.41 -5.36
CA ASP A 237 5.66 -19.64 -6.56
C ASP A 237 5.25 -18.67 -7.69
N GLY A 238 5.88 -18.81 -8.85
CA GLY A 238 5.53 -18.04 -10.04
C GLY A 238 4.04 -18.11 -10.43
N LEU A 239 3.33 -19.19 -10.09
CA LEU A 239 1.89 -19.31 -10.34
C LEU A 239 1.08 -18.26 -9.57
N GLN A 240 1.36 -18.07 -8.27
CA GLN A 240 0.63 -17.10 -7.44
C GLN A 240 0.94 -15.67 -7.87
N VAL A 241 2.21 -15.38 -8.19
CA VAL A 241 2.62 -14.07 -8.72
C VAL A 241 1.98 -13.81 -10.08
N GLY A 242 1.91 -14.81 -10.96
CA GLY A 242 1.24 -14.70 -12.26
C GLY A 242 -0.26 -14.45 -12.12
N ARG A 243 -0.93 -15.12 -11.17
CA ARG A 243 -2.35 -14.85 -10.85
C ARG A 243 -2.56 -13.44 -10.34
N PHE A 244 -1.68 -12.94 -9.46
CA PHE A 244 -1.70 -11.57 -8.99
C PHE A 244 -1.58 -10.57 -10.13
N LEU A 245 -0.58 -10.73 -11.00
CA LEU A 245 -0.36 -9.82 -12.13
C LEU A 245 -1.53 -9.84 -13.12
N SER A 246 -2.05 -11.03 -13.43
CA SER A 246 -3.21 -11.16 -14.34
C SER A 246 -4.45 -10.49 -13.75
N ARG A 247 -4.72 -10.73 -12.46
CA ARG A 247 -5.85 -10.12 -11.76
C ARG A 247 -5.70 -8.61 -11.65
N LEU A 248 -4.48 -8.12 -11.42
CA LEU A 248 -4.18 -6.69 -11.40
C LEU A 248 -4.45 -6.04 -12.76
N GLU A 249 -4.05 -6.67 -13.86
CA GLU A 249 -4.38 -6.18 -15.21
C GLU A 249 -5.89 -6.16 -15.48
N GLU A 250 -6.64 -7.16 -15.02
CA GLU A 250 -8.11 -7.19 -15.15
C GLU A 250 -8.75 -6.00 -14.45
N VAL A 251 -8.42 -5.76 -13.17
CA VAL A 251 -9.02 -4.65 -12.41
C VAL A 251 -8.59 -3.28 -12.93
N LEU A 252 -7.40 -3.17 -13.52
CA LEU A 252 -6.90 -1.93 -14.14
C LEU A 252 -7.46 -1.66 -15.54
N LYS A 253 -8.05 -2.66 -16.20
CA LYS A 253 -8.81 -2.48 -17.46
C LYS A 253 -10.17 -1.84 -17.22
N GLU A 254 -10.80 -2.14 -16.08
CA GLU A 254 -12.12 -1.61 -15.70
C GLU A 254 -12.14 -0.97 -14.28
N PRO A 255 -11.24 -0.01 -13.99
CA PRO A 255 -11.05 0.55 -12.65
C PRO A 255 -12.29 1.28 -12.13
N GLU A 256 -13.15 1.80 -13.01
CA GLU A 256 -14.43 2.44 -12.65
C GLU A 256 -15.33 1.57 -11.78
N THR A 257 -15.29 0.24 -11.95
CA THR A 257 -16.07 -0.72 -11.14
C THR A 257 -15.66 -0.74 -9.67
N TYR A 258 -14.45 -0.26 -9.37
CA TYR A 258 -13.86 -0.23 -8.03
C TYR A 258 -13.80 1.17 -7.41
N LEU A 259 -14.19 2.20 -8.17
CA LEU A 259 -14.14 3.63 -7.79
C LEU A 259 -15.52 4.15 -7.35
N VAL A 260 -16.52 3.27 -7.17
CA VAL A 260 -17.91 3.66 -6.89
C VAL A 260 -18.02 4.25 -5.47
N PRO A 261 -18.57 5.47 -5.30
CA PRO A 261 -18.91 6.00 -3.98
C PRO A 261 -20.02 5.17 -3.33
N GLU A 262 -19.94 4.95 -2.02
CA GLU A 262 -21.05 4.39 -1.23
C GLU A 262 -22.27 5.33 -1.19
#